data_AF-A0A8T3MKH1-F1
#
_entry.id   AF-A0A8T3MKH1-F1
#
_cell.length_a   1.000
_cell.length_b   1.000
_cell.length_c   1.000
_cell.angle_alpha   90.00
_cell.angle_beta   90.00
_cell.angle_gamma   90.00
#
_symmetry.space_group_name_H-M   'P 1'
#
loop_
_entity.id
_entity.type
_entity.pdbx_description
1 polymer ?
#
loop_
_entity_poly.entity_id
_entity_poly.type
_entity_poly.pdbx_seq_one_letter_code
_entity_poly.pdbx_strand_id
1 'polypeptide(L)'
;MTRLPGRAPDLRSQSGYSLIELMTVMAILGLVLAGLTAMFQAGVRAEVRSSREFQAQQNARLAMDKLRRELHCANAISAPNGTAVAAVSVTLPTACPGTAATVTYATVAVSAGRWQLTRAADAGSPVVVADYLTAETPFTYYIPATGTLGRLRVDLPVNLNPTDASTEWRLQDDIVLRNSIRL
;
A
#
# COMPACT_ATOMS: atom_id res chain seq x y z
N MET A 1 -78.67 -31.77 -16.18
CA MET A 1 -78.35 -30.96 -14.99
C MET A 1 -77.79 -31.88 -13.91
N THR A 2 -76.49 -31.85 -13.68
CA THR A 2 -75.85 -32.61 -12.59
C THR A 2 -74.66 -31.79 -12.09
N ARG A 3 -74.86 -31.05 -10.99
CA ARG A 3 -73.79 -30.31 -10.29
C ARG A 3 -73.00 -31.30 -9.43
N LEU A 4 -71.69 -31.35 -9.62
CA LEU A 4 -70.75 -32.06 -8.75
C LEU A 4 -70.64 -31.31 -7.40
N PRO A 5 -70.61 -32.01 -6.26
CA PRO A 5 -70.42 -31.38 -4.96
C PRO A 5 -68.96 -30.94 -4.78
N GLY A 6 -68.76 -29.64 -4.53
CA GLY A 6 -67.46 -29.10 -4.14
C GLY A 6 -67.05 -29.62 -2.77
N ARG A 7 -65.91 -30.31 -2.71
CA ARG A 7 -65.29 -30.79 -1.48
C ARG A 7 -64.75 -29.57 -0.72
N ALA A 8 -65.34 -29.25 0.43
CA ALA A 8 -64.82 -28.20 1.30
C ALA A 8 -63.40 -28.58 1.77
N PRO A 9 -62.43 -27.65 1.76
CA PRO A 9 -61.10 -27.93 2.28
C PRO A 9 -61.18 -28.20 3.79
N ASP A 10 -60.53 -29.28 4.21
CA ASP A 10 -60.54 -29.77 5.59
C ASP A 10 -59.73 -28.82 6.49
N LEU A 11 -60.41 -27.94 7.23
CA LEU A 11 -59.80 -26.97 8.15
C LEU A 11 -59.12 -27.64 9.37
N ARG A 12 -59.27 -28.95 9.53
CA ARG A 12 -58.76 -29.74 10.67
C ARG A 12 -57.26 -30.08 10.60
N SER A 13 -56.56 -29.68 9.55
CA SER A 13 -55.12 -29.93 9.38
C SER A 13 -54.22 -28.75 9.82
N GLN A 14 -54.71 -27.82 10.64
CA GLN A 14 -53.84 -26.82 11.28
C GLN A 14 -53.24 -27.42 12.56
N SER A 15 -52.29 -28.35 12.41
CA SER A 15 -51.42 -28.77 13.51
C SER A 15 -50.56 -27.58 13.94
N GLY A 16 -50.79 -27.05 15.15
CA GLY A 16 -49.93 -26.02 15.74
C GLY A 16 -48.54 -26.58 16.07
N TYR A 17 -47.53 -25.72 16.01
CA TYR A 17 -46.15 -26.08 16.35
C TYR A 17 -46.01 -26.36 17.85
N SER A 18 -45.25 -27.40 18.20
CA SER A 18 -44.97 -27.70 19.61
C SER A 18 -43.89 -26.75 20.17
N LEU A 19 -43.92 -26.51 21.48
CA LEU A 19 -42.96 -25.62 22.15
C LEU A 19 -41.51 -26.12 21.98
N ILE A 20 -41.31 -27.44 22.03
CA ILE A 20 -39.99 -28.07 21.82
C ILE A 20 -39.49 -27.86 20.39
N GLU A 21 -40.37 -27.92 19.39
CA GLU A 21 -40.02 -27.69 17.98
C GLU A 21 -39.52 -26.25 17.77
N LEU A 22 -40.22 -25.25 18.33
CA LEU A 22 -39.76 -23.86 18.30
C LEU A 22 -38.41 -23.65 19.01
N MET A 23 -38.18 -24.31 20.15
CA MET A 23 -36.89 -24.24 20.85
C MET A 23 -35.75 -24.83 20.02
N THR A 24 -35.99 -25.97 19.34
CA THR A 24 -34.99 -26.58 18.46
C THR A 24 -34.66 -25.69 17.25
N VAL A 25 -35.68 -25.07 16.63
CA VAL A 25 -35.49 -24.14 15.51
C VAL A 25 -34.69 -22.92 15.94
N MET A 26 -35.00 -22.33 17.09
CA MET A 26 -34.23 -21.20 17.63
C MET A 26 -32.79 -21.57 17.94
N ALA A 27 -32.53 -22.76 18.48
CA ALA A 27 -31.19 -23.24 18.76
C ALA A 27 -30.36 -23.41 17.46
N ILE A 28 -30.95 -24.04 16.44
CA ILE A 28 -30.30 -24.20 15.12
C ILE A 28 -30.06 -22.85 14.46
N LEU A 29 -31.05 -21.94 14.50
CA LEU A 29 -30.91 -20.59 13.95
C LEU A 29 -29.79 -19.81 14.64
N GLY A 30 -29.72 -19.88 15.97
CA GLY A 30 -28.65 -19.24 16.75
C GLY A 30 -27.26 -19.73 16.34
N LEU A 31 -27.11 -21.04 16.15
CA LEU A 31 -25.85 -21.64 15.70
C LEU A 31 -25.46 -21.16 14.29
N VAL A 32 -26.42 -21.13 13.35
CA VAL A 32 -26.18 -20.68 11.98
C VAL A 32 -25.79 -19.20 11.95
N LEU A 33 -26.53 -18.34 12.65
CA LEU A 33 -26.24 -16.91 12.72
C LEU A 33 -24.88 -16.62 13.37
N ALA A 34 -24.50 -17.38 14.39
CA ALA A 34 -23.17 -17.28 15.01
C ALA A 34 -22.06 -17.60 13.99
N GLY A 35 -22.21 -18.68 13.22
CA GLY A 35 -21.26 -19.05 12.16
C GLY A 35 -21.14 -17.99 11.06
N LEU A 36 -22.28 -17.49 10.57
CA LEU A 36 -22.32 -16.44 9.55
C LEU A 36 -21.69 -15.13 10.05
N THR A 37 -21.93 -14.77 11.30
CA THR A 37 -21.35 -13.56 11.91
C THR A 37 -19.82 -13.67 12.00
N ALA A 38 -19.30 -14.83 12.37
CA ALA A 38 -17.85 -15.07 12.41
C ALA A 38 -17.21 -14.97 11.02
N MET A 39 -17.85 -15.57 10.00
CA MET A 39 -17.40 -15.46 8.61
C MET A 39 -17.45 -14.02 8.09
N PHE A 40 -18.51 -13.29 8.40
CA PHE A 40 -18.65 -11.89 8.02
C PHE A 40 -17.56 -11.02 8.62
N GLN A 41 -17.27 -11.17 9.92
CA GLN A 41 -16.17 -10.45 10.57
C GLN A 41 -14.80 -10.78 9.95
N ALA A 42 -14.56 -12.04 9.60
CA ALA A 42 -13.34 -12.44 8.91
C ALA A 42 -13.22 -11.78 7.53
N GLY A 43 -14.32 -11.75 6.77
CA GLY A 43 -14.40 -11.08 5.48
C GLY A 43 -14.09 -9.59 5.55
N VAL A 44 -14.72 -8.86 6.47
CA VAL A 44 -14.47 -7.42 6.66
C VAL A 44 -13.00 -7.15 7.01
N ARG A 45 -12.40 -7.96 7.90
CA ARG A 45 -10.98 -7.80 8.25
C ARG A 45 -10.05 -8.07 7.06
N ALA A 46 -10.37 -9.06 6.24
CA ALA A 46 -9.61 -9.38 5.04
C ALA A 46 -9.68 -8.25 4.01
N GLU A 47 -10.86 -7.67 3.80
CA GLU A 47 -11.06 -6.53 2.89
C GLU A 47 -10.28 -5.29 3.34
N VAL A 48 -10.35 -4.94 4.62
CA VAL A 48 -9.60 -3.80 5.18
C VAL A 48 -8.09 -4.03 5.04
N ARG A 49 -7.60 -5.26 5.26
CA ARG A 49 -6.19 -5.59 5.06
C ARG A 49 -5.77 -5.41 3.61
N SER A 50 -6.51 -6.02 2.67
CA SER A 50 -6.23 -5.91 1.24
C SER A 50 -6.23 -4.46 0.77
N SER A 51 -7.15 -3.64 1.30
CA SER A 51 -7.25 -2.23 0.95
C SER A 51 -6.04 -1.42 1.43
N ARG A 52 -5.56 -1.68 2.66
CA ARG A 52 -4.39 -1.01 3.22
C ARG A 52 -3.09 -1.41 2.50
N GLU A 53 -2.95 -2.69 2.16
CA GLU A 53 -1.81 -3.18 1.37
C GLU A 53 -1.78 -2.52 0.00
N PHE A 54 -2.92 -2.49 -0.70
CA PHE A 54 -3.04 -1.81 -1.98
C PHE A 54 -2.70 -0.32 -1.88
N GLN A 55 -3.19 0.38 -0.84
CA GLN A 55 -2.91 1.78 -0.63
C GLN A 55 -1.41 2.05 -0.39
N ALA A 56 -0.73 1.24 0.41
CA ALA A 56 0.71 1.38 0.66
C ALA A 56 1.52 1.15 -0.63
N GLN A 57 1.19 0.11 -1.40
CA GLN A 57 1.82 -0.17 -2.69
C GLN A 57 1.58 0.95 -3.71
N GLN A 58 0.35 1.48 -3.78
CA GLN A 58 0.02 2.58 -4.68
C GLN A 58 0.76 3.87 -4.30
N ASN A 59 0.87 4.19 -3.02
CA ASN A 59 1.64 5.34 -2.55
C ASN A 59 3.13 5.18 -2.89
N ALA A 60 3.70 3.99 -2.71
CA ALA A 60 5.08 3.70 -3.11
C ALA A 60 5.29 3.85 -4.63
N ARG A 61 4.34 3.43 -5.47
CA ARG A 61 4.39 3.65 -6.93
C ARG A 61 4.36 5.13 -7.27
N LEU A 62 3.45 5.90 -6.66
CA LEU A 62 3.37 7.36 -6.88
C LEU A 62 4.66 8.06 -6.43
N ALA A 63 5.24 7.64 -5.31
CA ALA A 63 6.51 8.16 -4.82
C ALA A 63 7.66 7.85 -5.79
N MET A 64 7.73 6.63 -6.31
CA MET A 64 8.74 6.24 -7.29
C MET A 64 8.59 7.00 -8.62
N ASP A 65 7.36 7.17 -9.11
CA ASP A 65 7.13 7.96 -10.32
C ASP A 65 7.50 9.43 -10.13
N LYS A 66 7.28 9.97 -8.93
CA LYS A 66 7.73 11.33 -8.57
C LYS A 66 9.25 11.41 -8.51
N LEU A 67 9.90 10.49 -7.81
CA LEU A 67 11.36 10.36 -7.75
C LEU A 67 11.96 10.29 -9.15
N ARG A 68 11.44 9.40 -10.02
CA ARG A 68 11.90 9.24 -11.40
C ARG A 68 11.82 10.55 -12.18
N ARG A 69 10.69 11.26 -12.11
CA ARG A 69 10.52 12.53 -12.83
C ARG A 69 11.49 13.61 -12.34
N GLU A 70 11.69 13.73 -11.03
CA GLU A 70 12.57 14.74 -10.44
C GLU A 70 14.06 14.42 -10.68
N LEU A 71 14.45 13.16 -10.44
CA LEU A 71 15.84 12.70 -10.57
C LEU A 71 16.31 12.65 -12.02
N HIS A 72 15.45 12.26 -12.96
CA HIS A 72 15.82 12.19 -14.37
C HIS A 72 16.20 13.55 -14.94
N CYS A 73 15.63 14.62 -14.39
CA CYS A 73 15.93 16.00 -14.76
C CYS A 73 16.96 16.68 -13.83
N ALA A 74 17.37 16.03 -12.73
CA ALA A 74 18.31 16.60 -11.78
C ALA A 74 19.71 16.83 -12.37
N ASN A 75 20.37 17.89 -11.90
CA ASN A 75 21.75 18.21 -12.28
C ASN A 75 22.77 17.49 -11.41
N ALA A 76 22.45 17.31 -10.13
CA ALA A 76 23.36 16.74 -9.17
C ALA A 76 22.61 16.04 -8.04
N ILE A 77 23.29 15.06 -7.46
CA ILE A 77 22.91 14.39 -6.22
C ILE A 77 24.08 14.51 -5.24
N SER A 78 23.77 14.91 -4.02
CA SER A 78 24.70 14.89 -2.90
C SER A 78 24.45 13.62 -2.06
N ALA A 79 25.26 12.59 -2.29
CA ALA A 79 25.31 11.36 -1.51
C ALA A 79 26.68 10.67 -1.68
N PRO A 80 27.11 9.81 -0.74
CA PRO A 80 28.27 8.95 -0.90
C PRO A 80 28.13 8.02 -2.12
N ASN A 81 29.24 7.80 -2.84
CA ASN A 81 29.26 6.89 -3.99
C ASN A 81 29.23 5.42 -3.55
N GLY A 82 28.32 4.63 -4.13
CA GLY A 82 28.25 3.17 -3.98
C GLY A 82 27.73 2.67 -2.64
N THR A 83 27.37 3.56 -1.72
CA THR A 83 26.89 3.21 -0.37
C THR A 83 25.40 3.45 -0.27
N ALA A 84 24.69 2.51 0.37
CA ALA A 84 23.27 2.67 0.68
C ALA A 84 23.08 3.73 1.78
N VAL A 85 22.21 4.70 1.55
CA VAL A 85 21.94 5.82 2.47
C VAL A 85 20.44 6.05 2.67
N ALA A 86 20.10 6.61 3.84
CA ALA A 86 18.72 6.93 4.23
C ALA A 86 18.21 8.22 3.59
N ALA A 87 19.12 9.14 3.25
CA ALA A 87 18.76 10.44 2.70
C ALA A 87 19.64 10.83 1.51
N VAL A 88 19.03 11.54 0.56
CA VAL A 88 19.68 12.06 -0.64
C VAL A 88 19.15 13.46 -0.93
N SER A 89 20.07 14.39 -1.22
CA SER A 89 19.71 15.75 -1.66
C SER A 89 19.92 15.87 -3.17
N VAL A 90 18.87 16.33 -3.87
CA VAL A 90 18.77 16.39 -5.32
C VAL A 90 18.64 17.85 -5.74
N THR A 91 19.51 18.31 -6.63
CA THR A 91 19.46 19.68 -7.15
C THR A 91 18.70 19.72 -8.48
N LEU A 92 17.54 20.36 -8.47
CA LEU A 92 16.69 20.51 -9.66
C LEU A 92 16.91 21.89 -10.31
N PRO A 93 17.29 21.96 -11.61
CA PRO A 93 17.34 23.22 -12.35
C PRO A 93 15.95 23.76 -12.70
N THR A 94 15.89 25.03 -13.12
CA THR A 94 14.68 25.71 -13.63
C THR A 94 14.07 25.06 -14.88
N ALA A 95 14.85 24.25 -15.61
CA ALA A 95 14.40 23.50 -16.78
C ALA A 95 13.54 22.28 -16.40
N CYS A 96 13.53 21.87 -15.13
CA CYS A 96 12.66 20.80 -14.66
C CYS A 96 11.25 21.31 -14.38
N PRO A 97 10.22 20.46 -14.50
CA PRO A 97 8.87 20.82 -14.12
C PRO A 97 8.82 21.22 -12.64
N GLY A 98 8.58 22.52 -12.38
CA GLY A 98 8.54 23.09 -11.03
C GLY A 98 9.49 24.29 -10.88
N THR A 99 9.69 24.72 -9.65
CA THR A 99 10.68 25.76 -9.31
C THR A 99 12.04 25.11 -9.10
N ALA A 100 13.12 25.76 -9.53
CA ALA A 100 14.46 25.33 -9.16
C ALA A 100 14.58 25.26 -7.63
N ALA A 101 14.95 24.08 -7.14
CA ALA A 101 14.91 23.76 -5.73
C ALA A 101 15.93 22.65 -5.41
N THR A 102 16.40 22.63 -4.18
CA THR A 102 17.09 21.47 -3.63
C THR A 102 16.07 20.60 -2.91
N VAL A 103 15.79 19.43 -3.47
CA VAL A 103 14.83 18.50 -2.89
C VAL A 103 15.57 17.44 -2.09
N THR A 104 15.22 17.28 -0.83
CA THR A 104 15.73 16.21 0.02
C THR A 104 14.69 15.11 0.12
N TYR A 105 15.10 13.89 -0.26
CA TYR A 105 14.36 12.67 -0.01
C TYR A 105 15.03 11.93 1.15
N ALA A 106 14.25 11.53 2.15
CA ALA A 106 14.77 10.86 3.32
C ALA A 106 13.78 9.83 3.87
N THR A 107 14.28 8.68 4.32
CA THR A 107 13.53 7.75 5.16
C THR A 107 13.57 8.22 6.61
N VAL A 108 12.42 8.14 7.28
CA VAL A 108 12.27 8.52 8.69
C VAL A 108 11.63 7.35 9.43
N ALA A 109 12.21 6.97 10.57
CA ALA A 109 11.69 5.89 11.40
C ALA A 109 10.34 6.29 12.01
N VAL A 110 9.33 5.45 11.85
CA VAL A 110 8.03 5.60 12.54
C VAL A 110 7.96 4.65 13.73
N SER A 111 8.44 3.43 13.54
CA SER A 111 8.59 2.40 14.57
C SER A 111 9.67 1.42 14.15
N ALA A 112 10.06 0.49 15.01
CA ALA A 112 11.02 -0.56 14.65
C ALA A 112 10.56 -1.30 13.37
N GLY A 113 11.42 -1.33 12.35
CA GLY A 113 11.15 -1.99 11.07
C GLY A 113 10.11 -1.29 10.17
N ARG A 114 9.70 -0.06 10.50
CA ARG A 114 8.77 0.75 9.66
C ARG A 114 9.33 2.14 9.43
N TRP A 115 9.48 2.47 8.16
CA TRP A 115 10.01 3.73 7.68
C TRP A 115 9.01 4.43 6.77
N GLN A 116 9.00 5.76 6.85
CA GLN A 116 8.29 6.63 5.91
C GLN A 116 9.29 7.29 4.98
N LEU A 117 8.97 7.35 3.70
CA LEU A 117 9.71 8.18 2.76
C LEU A 117 9.11 9.59 2.79
N THR A 118 9.96 10.55 3.07
CA THR A 118 9.62 11.97 3.10
C THR A 118 10.32 12.72 1.98
N ARG A 119 9.71 13.82 1.56
CA ARG A 119 10.24 14.75 0.58
C ARG A 119 10.10 16.16 1.13
N ALA A 120 11.21 16.89 1.23
CA ALA A 120 11.24 18.31 1.55
C ALA A 120 11.85 19.08 0.36
N ALA A 121 11.28 20.21 -0.02
CA ALA A 121 11.90 21.11 -1.00
C ALA A 121 12.48 22.30 -0.25
N ASP A 122 13.76 22.59 -0.49
CA ASP A 122 14.54 23.64 0.15
C ASP A 122 14.41 23.58 1.69
N ALA A 123 14.11 24.72 2.32
CA ALA A 123 13.85 24.82 3.76
C ALA A 123 12.38 24.49 4.15
N GLY A 124 11.60 23.91 3.24
CA GLY A 124 10.20 23.56 3.47
C GLY A 124 10.02 22.36 4.41
N SER A 125 8.82 22.24 4.99
CA SER A 125 8.47 21.10 5.84
C SER A 125 8.44 19.78 5.04
N PRO A 126 8.96 18.67 5.59
CA PRO A 126 8.89 17.37 4.95
C PRO A 126 7.44 16.90 4.76
N VAL A 127 7.14 16.41 3.56
CA VAL A 127 5.86 15.77 3.23
C VAL A 127 6.08 14.27 3.07
N VAL A 128 5.25 13.46 3.71
CA VAL A 128 5.27 12.00 3.54
C VAL A 128 4.76 11.64 2.15
N VAL A 129 5.56 10.90 1.39
CA VAL A 129 5.22 10.45 0.02
C VAL A 129 4.98 8.95 -0.06
N ALA A 130 5.57 8.16 0.83
CA ALA A 130 5.27 6.73 1.00
C ALA A 130 5.48 6.29 2.46
N ASP A 131 4.86 5.19 2.85
CA ASP A 131 4.88 4.63 4.20
C ASP A 131 4.96 3.10 4.12
N TYR A 132 5.19 2.45 5.26
CA TYR A 132 5.37 1.00 5.40
C TYR A 132 6.60 0.47 4.66
N LEU A 133 7.64 1.30 4.55
CA LEU A 133 8.93 0.83 4.04
C LEU A 133 9.64 0.01 5.10
N THR A 134 10.25 -1.11 4.70
CA THR A 134 11.04 -1.98 5.59
C THR A 134 12.54 -1.69 5.54
N ALA A 135 13.01 -0.91 4.56
CA ALA A 135 14.40 -0.52 4.41
C ALA A 135 14.68 0.88 4.98
N GLU A 136 15.72 0.98 5.80
CA GLU A 136 16.26 2.26 6.29
C GLU A 136 16.99 3.02 5.18
N THR A 137 17.73 2.32 4.32
CA THR A 137 18.65 2.93 3.34
C THR A 137 18.27 2.59 1.90
N PRO A 138 17.16 3.15 1.36
CA PRO A 138 16.65 2.77 0.04
C PRO A 138 17.48 3.33 -1.13
N PHE A 139 18.41 4.26 -0.88
CA PHE A 139 19.11 5.00 -1.93
C PHE A 139 20.56 4.54 -2.06
N THR A 140 21.01 4.21 -3.27
CA THR A 140 22.43 4.01 -3.57
C THR A 140 22.83 4.85 -4.78
N TYR A 141 23.67 5.86 -4.56
CA TYR A 141 24.11 6.76 -5.63
C TYR A 141 25.40 6.26 -6.27
N TYR A 142 25.46 6.28 -7.60
CA TYR A 142 26.67 6.02 -8.36
C TYR A 142 27.05 7.28 -9.13
N ILE A 143 28.25 7.78 -8.87
CA ILE A 143 28.78 8.98 -9.52
C ILE A 143 28.95 8.75 -11.04
N PRO A 144 28.88 9.81 -11.86
CA PRO A 144 29.26 9.74 -13.27
C PRO A 144 30.70 9.24 -13.42
N ALA A 145 30.98 8.53 -14.50
CA ALA A 145 32.33 8.13 -14.91
C ALA A 145 32.54 8.47 -16.39
N THR A 146 33.73 8.22 -16.93
CA THR A 146 34.03 8.56 -18.32
C THR A 146 33.03 7.91 -19.29
N GLY A 147 32.24 8.75 -19.98
CA GLY A 147 31.20 8.30 -20.90
C GLY A 147 29.89 7.79 -20.27
N THR A 148 29.74 7.85 -18.94
CA THR A 148 28.50 7.45 -18.24
C THR A 148 27.94 8.60 -17.38
N LEU A 149 26.62 8.70 -17.35
CA LEU A 149 25.91 9.64 -16.47
C LEU A 149 25.81 9.07 -15.05
N GLY A 150 25.64 9.95 -14.07
CA GLY A 150 25.33 9.54 -12.70
C GLY A 150 24.00 8.79 -12.65
N ARG A 151 23.88 7.83 -11.74
CA ARG A 151 22.64 7.07 -11.53
C ARG A 151 22.32 6.92 -10.05
N LEU A 152 21.05 6.93 -9.71
CA LEU A 152 20.55 6.61 -8.38
C LEU A 152 19.75 5.32 -8.44
N ARG A 153 20.20 4.31 -7.71
CA ARG A 153 19.39 3.13 -7.43
C ARG A 153 18.46 3.43 -6.26
N VAL A 154 17.18 3.13 -6.45
CA VAL A 154 16.16 3.25 -5.41
C VAL A 154 15.53 1.88 -5.20
N ASP A 155 15.52 1.39 -3.97
CA ASP A 155 14.84 0.16 -3.57
C ASP A 155 13.81 0.46 -2.48
N LEU A 156 12.53 0.31 -2.80
CA LEU A 156 11.40 0.54 -1.90
C LEU A 156 10.70 -0.79 -1.59
N PRO A 157 11.16 -1.56 -0.60
CA PRO A 157 10.40 -2.68 -0.06
C PRO A 157 9.30 -2.15 0.86
N VAL A 158 8.05 -2.57 0.60
CA VAL A 158 6.84 -2.18 1.31
C VAL A 158 6.25 -3.41 1.98
N ASN A 159 6.00 -3.33 3.29
CA ASN A 159 5.34 -4.41 4.02
C ASN A 159 4.54 -3.86 5.22
N LEU A 160 3.25 -4.20 5.29
CA LEU A 160 2.40 -3.85 6.43
C LEU A 160 2.63 -4.75 7.64
N ASN A 161 3.21 -5.93 7.42
CA ASN A 161 3.53 -6.90 8.45
C ASN A 161 5.05 -7.21 8.45
N PRO A 162 5.88 -6.40 9.12
CA PRO A 162 7.33 -6.54 9.04
C PRO A 162 7.87 -7.87 9.61
N THR A 163 7.05 -8.63 10.36
CA THR A 163 7.42 -9.95 10.87
C THR A 163 7.23 -11.07 9.86
N ASP A 164 6.50 -10.83 8.77
CA ASP A 164 6.27 -11.79 7.70
C ASP A 164 6.89 -11.29 6.40
N ALA A 165 8.08 -11.82 6.07
CA ALA A 165 8.78 -11.44 4.85
C ALA A 165 8.06 -11.90 3.57
N SER A 166 7.12 -12.86 3.65
CA SER A 166 6.42 -13.37 2.46
C SER A 166 5.43 -12.35 1.87
N THR A 167 4.99 -11.38 2.66
CA THR A 167 4.09 -10.30 2.23
C THR A 167 4.83 -9.05 1.76
N GLU A 168 6.16 -9.09 1.67
CA GLU A 168 6.95 -7.96 1.19
C GLU A 168 6.75 -7.76 -0.31
N TRP A 169 6.36 -6.54 -0.66
CA TRP A 169 6.27 -6.09 -2.04
C TRP A 169 7.37 -5.07 -2.31
N ARG A 170 8.20 -5.31 -3.33
CA ARG A 170 9.38 -4.49 -3.59
C ARG A 170 9.31 -3.76 -4.93
N LEU A 171 9.66 -2.49 -4.91
CA LEU A 171 9.80 -1.66 -6.11
C LEU A 171 11.23 -1.14 -6.21
N GLN A 172 11.95 -1.62 -7.22
CA GLN A 172 13.34 -1.24 -7.46
C GLN A 172 13.45 -0.54 -8.82
N ASP A 173 14.22 0.55 -8.87
CA ASP A 173 14.54 1.25 -10.11
C ASP A 173 15.96 1.85 -10.10
N ASP A 174 16.56 1.95 -11.27
CA ASP A 174 17.85 2.59 -11.51
C ASP A 174 17.63 3.84 -12.38
N ILE A 175 17.68 5.03 -11.76
CA ILE A 175 17.32 6.29 -12.40
C ILE A 175 18.58 7.05 -12.80
N VAL A 176 18.71 7.37 -14.09
CA VAL A 176 19.87 8.11 -14.64
C VAL A 176 19.60 9.60 -14.62
N LEU A 177 20.61 10.40 -14.23
CA LEU A 177 20.52 11.86 -14.20
C LEU A 177 20.91 12.44 -15.56
N ARG A 178 19.96 12.92 -16.36
CA ARG A 178 20.25 13.41 -17.73
C ARG A 178 21.07 14.69 -17.77
N ASN A 179 20.93 15.54 -16.75
CA ASN A 179 21.62 16.82 -16.68
C ASN A 179 22.87 16.77 -15.77
N SER A 180 23.29 15.57 -15.37
CA SER A 180 24.55 15.40 -14.65
C SER A 180 25.77 15.63 -15.54
N ILE A 181 26.87 16.08 -14.94
CA ILE A 181 28.14 16.21 -15.64
C ILE A 181 28.59 14.84 -16.17
N ARG A 182 29.13 14.83 -17.39
CA ARG A 182 29.88 13.69 -17.92
C ARG A 182 31.35 13.93 -17.61
N LEU A 183 32.01 12.94 -17.00
CA LEU A 183 33.46 12.92 -16.86
C LEU A 183 34.13 12.39 -18.13
#